data_AF-A0A4R3YPY0-F1
#
_entry.id   AF-A0A4R3YPY0-F1
#
_cell.length_a   1.000
_cell.length_b   1.000
_cell.length_c   1.000
_cell.angle_alpha   90.00
_cell.angle_beta   90.00
_cell.angle_gamma   90.00
#
_symmetry.space_group_name_H-M   'P 1'
#
loop_
_entity.id
_entity.type
_entity.pdbx_description
1 polymer ?
#
loop_
_entity_poly.entity_id
_entity_poly.type
_entity_poly.pdbx_seq_one_letter_code
_entity_poly.pdbx_strand_id
1 'polypeptide(L)' 'MQVTLIYDKRNVGMVRDASSRIEAELTKRVQRVFADAEVKVKPMQRNGLDTDASKSDKAILARIVEEMFDDAAEWLTPEE' A
#
# COMPACT_ATOMS: atom_id res chain seq x y z
N MET A 1 10.49 5.39 -10.09
CA MET A 1 9.19 5.93 -9.62
C MET A 1 9.11 5.73 -8.12
N GLN A 2 8.73 6.75 -7.37
CA GLN A 2 8.55 6.67 -5.91
C GLN A 2 7.06 6.59 -5.60
N VAL A 3 6.69 5.64 -4.74
CA VAL A 3 5.31 5.42 -4.28
C VAL A 3 5.33 5.40 -2.76
N THR A 4 4.67 6.38 -2.15
CA THR A 4 4.44 6.43 -0.71
C THR A 4 2.96 6.25 -0.42
N LEU A 5 2.61 5.10 0.17
CA LEU A 5 1.26 4.86 0.66
C LEU A 5 1.12 5.43 2.08
N ILE A 6 0.19 6.36 2.24
CA ILE A 6 -0.22 6.90 3.53
C ILE A 6 -1.50 6.17 3.93
N TYR A 7 -1.47 5.46 5.06
CA TYR A 7 -2.64 4.76 5.58
C TYR A 7 -3.03 5.28 6.96
N ASP A 8 -4.33 5.21 7.26
CA ASP A 8 -4.82 5.53 8.60
C ASP A 8 -4.45 4.40 9.56
N LYS A 9 -3.51 4.68 10.47
CA LYS A 9 -3.00 3.72 11.44
C LYS A 9 -4.08 3.20 12.39
N ARG A 10 -5.20 3.90 12.56
CA ARG A 10 -6.32 3.47 13.39
C ARG A 10 -7.05 2.26 12.81
N ASN A 11 -7.02 2.10 11.49
CA ASN A 11 -7.69 0.99 10.79
C ASN A 11 -6.97 -0.34 11.01
N VAL A 12 -5.66 -0.30 11.26
CA VAL A 12 -4.80 -1.49 11.34
C VAL A 12 -4.14 -1.65 12.70
N GLY A 13 -4.60 -0.91 13.71
CA GLY A 13 -3.99 -0.90 15.05
C GLY A 13 -4.07 -2.24 15.79
N MET A 14 -4.98 -3.13 15.37
CA MET A 14 -5.11 -4.49 15.89
C MET A 14 -4.17 -5.49 15.21
N VAL A 15 -3.53 -5.12 14.10
CA VAL A 15 -2.68 -6.00 13.30
C VAL A 15 -1.23 -5.78 13.70
N ARG A 16 -0.58 -6.83 14.22
CA ARG A 16 0.85 -6.82 14.51
C ARG A 16 1.64 -6.68 13.21
N ASP A 17 2.68 -5.86 13.25
CA ASP A 17 3.56 -5.59 12.11
C ASP A 17 2.83 -5.12 10.84
N ALA A 18 1.69 -4.43 11.00
CA ALA A 18 0.85 -3.96 9.89
C ALA A 18 1.65 -3.16 8.85
N SER A 19 2.53 -2.25 9.29
CA SER A 19 3.38 -1.46 8.39
C SER A 19 4.20 -2.34 7.45
N SER A 20 4.90 -3.34 8.01
CA SER A 20 5.76 -4.25 7.26
C SER A 20 4.95 -5.13 6.30
N ARG A 21 3.76 -5.59 6.73
CA ARG A 21 2.86 -6.38 5.88
C ARG A 21 2.31 -5.57 4.71
N ILE A 22 1.85 -4.35 4.97
CA ILE A 22 1.35 -3.43 3.93
C ILE A 22 2.48 -3.09 2.95
N GLU A 23 3.69 -2.80 3.45
CA GLU A 23 4.83 -2.49 2.59
C GLU A 23 5.21 -3.68 1.71
N ALA A 24 5.28 -4.89 2.26
CA ALA A 24 5.62 -6.09 1.51
C ALA A 24 4.59 -6.41 0.41
N GLU A 25 3.30 -6.34 0.72
CA GLU A 25 2.25 -6.64 -0.26
C GLU A 25 2.14 -5.56 -1.33
N LEU A 26 2.24 -4.27 -0.95
CA LEU A 26 2.26 -3.18 -1.92
C LEU A 26 3.50 -3.26 -2.83
N THR A 27 4.67 -3.54 -2.28
CA THR A 27 5.91 -3.73 -3.04
C THR A 27 5.74 -4.84 -4.07
N LYS A 28 5.23 -6.00 -3.66
CA LYS A 28 4.98 -7.14 -4.55
C LYS A 28 4.02 -6.81 -5.68
N ARG A 29 2.92 -6.10 -5.42
CA ARG A 29 1.92 -5.76 -6.45
C ARG A 29 2.42 -4.64 -7.38
N VAL A 30 3.06 -3.61 -6.83
CA VAL A 30 3.60 -2.49 -7.62
C VAL A 30 4.77 -2.95 -8.49
N GLN A 31 5.72 -3.72 -7.97
CA GLN A 31 6.89 -4.17 -8.75
C GLN A 31 6.56 -5.17 -9.86
N ARG A 32 5.39 -5.83 -9.82
CA ARG A 32 4.89 -6.63 -10.95
C ARG A 32 4.56 -5.78 -12.18
N VAL A 33 4.18 -4.52 -11.98
CA VAL A 33 3.82 -3.58 -13.05
C VAL A 33 4.96 -2.60 -13.33
N PHE A 34 5.62 -2.15 -12.28
CA PHE A 34 6.68 -1.15 -12.30
C PHE A 34 7.93 -1.70 -11.59
N ALA A 35 8.75 -2.47 -12.31
CA ALA A 35 9.89 -3.20 -11.74
C ALA A 35 10.85 -2.34 -10.91
N ASP A 36 11.09 -1.09 -11.35
CA ASP A 36 12.01 -0.13 -10.71
C ASP A 36 11.30 0.86 -9.76
N ALA A 37 10.13 0.49 -9.24
CA ALA A 37 9.42 1.32 -8.26
C ALA A 37 10.00 1.18 -6.85
N GLU A 38 10.27 2.32 -6.22
CA GLU A 38 10.59 2.39 -4.79
C GLU A 38 9.30 2.60 -4.01
N VAL A 39 8.95 1.64 -3.15
CA VAL A 39 7.73 1.64 -2.36
C VAL A 39 8.04 1.91 -0.90
N LYS A 40 7.26 2.80 -0.28
CA LYS A 40 7.33 3.14 1.14
C LYS A 40 5.93 3.27 1.72
N VAL A 41 5.78 2.98 3.01
CA VAL A 41 4.52 3.22 3.73
C VAL A 41 4.70 4.21 4.87
N LYS A 42 3.67 5.02 5.14
CA LYS A 42 3.65 5.97 6.26
C LYS A 42 2.35 5.85 7.06
N PRO A 43 2.41 5.46 8.34
CA PRO A 43 1.24 5.51 9.22
C PRO A 43 0.88 6.97 9.55
N MET A 44 -0.34 7.38 9.22
CA MET A 44 -0.90 8.70 9.58
C MET A 44 -2.34 8.57 10.12
N GLN A 45 -3.03 9.68 10.32
CA GLN A 45 -4.47 9.72 10.62
C GLN A 45 -5.28 10.12 9.37
N ARG A 46 -4.83 9.65 8.19
CA ARG A 46 -5.48 9.86 6.88
C ARG A 46 -5.04 8.79 5.91
N ASN A 47 -5.86 8.52 4.88
CA ASN A 47 -5.46 7.71 3.72
C ASN A 47 -4.99 8.63 2.58
N GLY A 48 -4.01 8.19 1.81
CA GLY A 48 -3.53 8.90 0.62
C GLY A 48 -2.41 8.16 -0.10
N LEU A 49 -2.20 8.50 -1.36
CA LEU A 49 -1.14 7.97 -2.20
C LEU A 49 -0.31 9.13 -2.74
N ASP A 50 0.97 9.18 -2.35
CA ASP A 50 1.91 10.21 -2.81
C ASP A 50 2.92 9.56 -3.78
N THR A 51 3.01 10.11 -4.99
CA THR A 51 3.87 9.55 -6.04
C THR A 51 4.24 10.60 -7.10
N ASP A 52 5.47 10.48 -7.60
CA ASP A 52 6.03 11.28 -8.71
C ASP A 52 5.62 10.75 -10.09
N ALA A 53 4.77 9.72 -10.16
CA ALA A 53 4.33 9.08 -11.39
C ALA A 53 3.47 9.98 -12.29
N SER A 54 3.38 9.62 -13.57
CA SER A 54 2.51 10.30 -14.54
C SER A 54 1.03 10.15 -14.16
N LYS A 55 0.15 10.97 -14.75
CA LYS A 55 -1.30 10.89 -14.50
C LYS A 55 -1.87 9.49 -14.83
N SER A 56 -1.37 8.87 -15.89
CA SER A 56 -1.77 7.51 -16.29
C SER A 56 -1.30 6.47 -15.28
N ASP A 57 -0.04 6.56 -14.84
CA ASP A 57 0.54 5.63 -13.86
C ASP A 57 -0.15 5.77 -12.49
N LYS A 58 -0.52 6.99 -12.11
CA LYS A 58 -1.30 7.25 -10.88
C LYS A 58 -2.64 6.52 -10.88
N ALA A 59 -3.32 6.46 -12.02
CA ALA A 59 -4.58 5.72 -12.13
C ALA A 59 -4.37 4.21 -12.00
N ILE A 60 -3.27 3.68 -12.55
CA ILE A 60 -2.88 2.28 -12.40
C ILE A 60 -2.54 1.98 -10.94
N LEU A 61 -1.75 2.83 -10.29
CA LEU A 61 -1.39 2.69 -8.87
C LEU A 61 -2.60 2.76 -7.94
N ALA A 62 -3.54 3.68 -8.19
CA ALA A 62 -4.78 3.77 -7.42
C ALA A 62 -5.56 2.46 -7.49
N ARG A 63 -5.72 1.89 -8.69
CA ARG A 63 -6.37 0.60 -8.89
C ARG A 63 -5.65 -0.54 -8.17
N ILE A 64 -4.33 -0.61 -8.25
CA ILE A 64 -3.53 -1.62 -7.53
C ILE A 64 -3.77 -1.53 -6.01
N VAL A 65 -3.81 -0.31 -5.47
CA VAL A 65 -4.04 -0.08 -4.03
C VAL A 65 -5.47 -0.47 -3.65
N GLU A 66 -6.47 -0.12 -4.45
CA GLU A 66 -7.86 -0.54 -4.24
C GLU A 66 -7.97 -2.08 -4.22
N GLU A 67 -7.49 -2.76 -5.27
CA GLU A 67 -7.48 -4.23 -5.36
C GLU A 67 -6.69 -4.87 -4.20
N MET A 68 -5.63 -4.21 -3.70
CA MET A 68 -4.87 -4.68 -2.53
C MET A 68 -5.68 -4.66 -1.24
N PHE A 69 -6.46 -3.62 -1.02
CA PHE A 69 -7.25 -3.48 0.20
C PHE A 69 -8.59 -4.21 0.14
N ASP A 70 -9.15 -4.49 -1.04
CA ASP A 70 -10.29 -5.41 -1.20
C ASP A 70 -9.95 -6.81 -0.66
N ASP A 71 -8.72 -7.29 -0.88
CA ASP A 71 -8.25 -8.60 -0.40
C ASP A 71 -7.61 -8.53 1.00
N ALA A 72 -7.72 -7.40 1.73
CA ALA A 72 -6.99 -7.20 3.00
C ALA A 72 -7.28 -8.28 4.05
N ALA A 73 -8.48 -8.88 4.02
CA ALA A 73 -8.83 -9.97 4.92
C ALA A 73 -7.95 -11.22 4.75
N GLU A 74 -7.33 -11.44 3.58
CA GLU A 74 -6.49 -12.62 3.32
C GLU A 74 -5.03 -12.43 3.77
N TRP A 75 -4.51 -11.20 3.70
CA TRP A 75 -3.08 -10.92 3.92
C TRP A 75 -2.78 -9.96 5.08
N LEU A 76 -3.79 -9.27 5.63
CA LEU A 76 -3.69 -8.31 6.75
C LEU A 76 -4.52 -8.78 7.96
N THR A 77 -4.42 -10.06 8.31
CA THR A 77 -5.11 -10.66 9.46
C THR A 77 -4.44 -10.28 10.78
N PRO A 78 -5.20 -9.97 11.85
CA PRO A 78 -4.64 -9.98 13.20
C PRO A 78 -4.15 -11.41 13.52
N GLU A 79 -2.99 -11.54 14.19
CA GLU A 79 -2.56 -12.85 14.72
C GLU A 79 -3.59 -13.31 15.77
N GLU A 80 -4.06 -14.56 15.66
CA GLU A 80 -5.00 -15.18 16.62
C GLU A 80 -4.39 -15.35 18.01
#